data_AF-B4S944-F1
#
_entry.id   AF-B4S944-F1
#
_cell.length_a   1.000
_cell.length_b   1.000
_cell.length_c   1.000
_cell.angle_alpha   90.00
_cell.angle_beta   90.00
_cell.angle_gamma   90.00
#
_symmetry.space_group_name_H-M   'P 1'
#
loop_
_entity.id
_entity.type
_entity.pdbx_description
1 polymer ?
#
loop_
_entity_poly.entity_id
_entity_poly.type
_entity_poly.pdbx_seq_one_letter_code
_entity_poly.pdbx_strand_id
1 'polypeptide(L)'
;MPKKIASWLAAGMIGTAALCGCSTDNSEKNGSSGQEAAVQVSEDFNPRGQILALSCASCHGTDGKSSGIMPSFYGKSQVYLENALKQFKNDERYSTVMGRHAKGYTDEEIKLIAEYFGWACQQTTN
;
A
#
# COMPACT_ATOMS: atom_id res chain seq x y z
N MET A 1 49.51 -14.62 -55.66
CA MET A 1 49.42 -13.66 -54.53
C MET A 1 48.69 -14.32 -53.36
N PRO A 2 49.41 -14.86 -52.37
CA PRO A 2 48.80 -15.51 -51.21
C PRO A 2 48.36 -14.46 -50.16
N LYS A 3 47.07 -14.43 -49.84
CA LYS A 3 46.53 -13.64 -48.72
C LYS A 3 46.79 -14.41 -47.42
N LYS A 4 47.57 -13.77 -46.54
CA LYS A 4 47.86 -14.23 -45.17
C LYS A 4 46.56 -14.22 -44.35
N ILE A 5 46.23 -15.34 -43.73
CA ILE A 5 45.23 -15.40 -42.64
C ILE A 5 45.99 -15.49 -41.32
N ALA A 6 45.82 -14.45 -40.50
CA ALA A 6 46.46 -14.31 -39.22
C ALA A 6 45.69 -15.11 -38.15
N SER A 7 46.45 -15.89 -37.40
CA SER A 7 46.07 -16.45 -36.11
C SER A 7 45.80 -15.32 -35.10
N TRP A 8 44.66 -15.36 -34.43
CA TRP A 8 44.43 -14.65 -33.17
C TRP A 8 43.75 -15.59 -32.18
N LEU A 9 44.55 -16.00 -31.19
CA LEU A 9 44.11 -16.56 -29.92
C LEU A 9 43.48 -15.46 -29.07
N ALA A 10 42.24 -15.66 -28.62
CA ALA A 10 41.68 -15.10 -27.38
C ALA A 10 40.46 -15.96 -27.02
N ALA A 11 40.59 -16.88 -26.07
CA ALA A 11 40.25 -16.65 -24.67
C ALA A 11 38.73 -16.52 -24.47
N GLY A 12 38.12 -17.63 -24.04
CA GLY A 12 36.74 -17.63 -23.57
C GLY A 12 36.59 -16.90 -22.23
N MET A 13 35.37 -16.46 -21.94
CA MET A 13 34.69 -16.68 -20.67
C MET A 13 33.20 -16.44 -20.87
N ILE A 14 32.44 -17.48 -20.57
CA ILE A 14 30.99 -17.49 -20.35
C ILE A 14 30.73 -16.66 -19.09
N GLY A 15 29.82 -15.68 -19.13
CA GLY A 15 29.63 -14.78 -18.00
C GLY A 15 28.35 -13.95 -18.05
N THR A 16 27.24 -14.62 -17.75
CA THR A 16 26.10 -14.17 -16.94
C THR A 16 25.38 -12.86 -17.27
N ALA A 17 24.11 -13.04 -17.63
CA ALA A 17 22.96 -12.16 -17.47
C ALA A 17 23.13 -10.95 -16.53
N ALA A 18 22.93 -9.76 -17.08
CA ALA A 18 22.55 -8.59 -16.32
C ALA A 18 21.09 -8.76 -15.86
N LEU A 19 20.91 -9.34 -14.68
CA LEU A 19 19.67 -9.26 -13.92
C LEU A 19 19.60 -7.88 -13.26
N CYS A 20 18.50 -7.18 -13.53
CA CYS A 20 18.08 -5.98 -12.85
C CYS A 20 18.08 -6.26 -11.33
N GLY A 21 18.89 -5.50 -10.58
CA GLY A 21 19.04 -5.67 -9.14
C GLY A 21 17.79 -5.22 -8.38
N CYS A 22 17.17 -6.15 -7.66
CA CYS A 22 16.38 -5.86 -6.47
C CYS A 22 17.22 -6.32 -5.28
N SER A 23 17.69 -5.40 -4.45
CA SER A 23 18.46 -5.72 -3.24
C SER A 23 17.54 -6.33 -2.20
N THR A 24 17.67 -7.63 -1.97
CA THR A 24 17.22 -8.30 -0.75
C THR A 24 18.36 -8.24 0.27
N ASP A 25 18.25 -7.36 1.25
CA ASP A 25 18.95 -7.51 2.51
C ASP A 25 18.32 -8.71 3.26
N ASN A 26 19.19 -9.53 3.84
CA ASN A 26 18.90 -10.86 4.34
C ASN A 26 18.96 -10.80 5.87
N SER A 27 17.86 -11.15 6.55
CA SER A 27 17.86 -11.36 8.01
C SER A 27 17.10 -12.63 8.36
N GLU A 28 17.83 -13.75 8.30
CA GLU A 28 17.49 -15.02 8.93
C GLU A 28 17.74 -14.93 10.44
N LYS A 29 16.68 -15.05 11.26
CA LYS A 29 16.76 -15.69 12.58
C LYS A 29 15.56 -16.61 12.82
N ASN A 30 15.93 -17.79 13.29
CA ASN A 30 15.21 -19.05 13.48
C ASN A 30 14.14 -19.08 14.59
N GLY A 31 13.15 -19.98 14.40
CA GLY A 31 12.46 -20.79 15.44
C GLY A 31 11.32 -20.08 16.19
N SER A 32 10.27 -20.73 16.72
CA SER A 32 9.75 -22.10 16.70
C SER A 32 8.43 -22.04 17.50
N SER A 33 7.39 -22.75 17.04
CA SER A 33 6.30 -23.38 17.83
C SER A 33 5.61 -22.62 18.99
N GLY A 34 4.28 -22.48 18.88
CA GLY A 34 3.37 -22.44 20.04
C GLY A 34 2.36 -21.29 20.01
N GLN A 35 1.07 -21.65 20.08
CA GLN A 35 -0.12 -20.81 19.93
C GLN A 35 -0.26 -19.67 20.96
N GLU A 36 -0.70 -18.50 20.50
CA GLU A 36 -1.89 -17.78 21.01
C GLU A 36 -2.15 -16.53 20.14
N ALA A 37 -3.41 -16.24 19.86
CA ALA A 37 -3.86 -15.21 18.91
C ALA A 37 -3.57 -13.78 19.40
N ALA A 38 -2.32 -13.35 19.28
CA ALA A 38 -1.91 -11.97 19.42
C ALA A 38 -1.93 -11.31 18.05
N VAL A 39 -2.85 -10.37 17.84
CA VAL A 39 -2.86 -9.47 16.68
C VAL A 39 -1.48 -8.82 16.57
N GLN A 40 -0.68 -9.29 15.62
CA GLN A 40 0.60 -8.69 15.28
C GLN A 40 0.29 -7.38 14.53
N VAL A 41 0.22 -6.27 15.25
CA VAL A 41 0.14 -4.93 14.64
C VAL A 41 1.54 -4.62 14.10
N SER A 42 1.75 -4.82 12.81
CA SER A 42 2.98 -4.39 12.13
C SER A 42 3.10 -2.86 12.17
N GLU A 43 4.29 -2.37 12.48
CA GLU A 43 4.70 -0.99 12.80
C GLU A 43 4.55 0.07 11.66
N ASP A 44 3.58 -0.07 10.76
CA ASP A 44 3.48 0.78 9.55
C ASP A 44 2.29 1.77 9.53
N PHE A 45 1.37 1.70 10.50
CA PHE A 45 0.28 2.67 10.62
C PHE A 45 -0.10 2.96 12.08
N ASN A 46 -0.56 4.19 12.34
CA ASN A 46 -1.00 4.60 13.67
C ASN A 46 -2.30 3.86 14.06
N PRO A 47 -2.35 3.14 15.20
CA PRO A 47 -3.53 2.39 15.62
C PRO A 47 -4.77 3.27 15.80
N ARG A 48 -4.60 4.58 16.07
CA ARG A 48 -5.72 5.53 16.09
C ARG A 48 -6.41 5.65 14.73
N GLY A 49 -5.66 5.60 13.63
CA GLY A 49 -6.21 5.61 12.28
C GLY A 49 -7.15 4.44 12.03
N GLN A 50 -6.79 3.24 12.49
CA GLN A 50 -7.64 2.06 12.43
C GLN A 50 -8.94 2.26 13.21
N ILE A 51 -8.86 2.75 14.45
CA ILE A 51 -10.06 2.97 15.28
C ILE A 51 -11.01 3.99 14.64
N LEU A 52 -10.49 5.09 14.08
CA LEU A 52 -11.29 6.09 13.36
C LEU A 52 -11.94 5.48 12.10
N ALA A 53 -11.18 4.66 11.37
CA ALA A 53 -11.58 4.02 10.13
C ALA A 53 -12.67 2.94 10.30
N LEU A 54 -12.80 2.34 11.49
CA LEU A 54 -13.84 1.33 11.77
C LEU A 54 -15.25 1.84 11.47
N SER A 55 -15.51 3.12 11.76
CA SER A 55 -16.82 3.74 11.50
C SER A 55 -17.18 3.74 10.00
N CYS A 56 -16.19 3.82 9.12
CA CYS A 56 -16.38 3.91 7.68
C CYS A 56 -16.91 2.59 7.09
N ALA A 57 -16.54 1.46 7.69
CA ALA A 57 -16.91 0.13 7.20
C ALA A 57 -18.41 -0.15 7.26
N SER A 58 -19.14 0.53 8.16
CA SER A 58 -20.60 0.43 8.28
C SER A 58 -21.34 0.82 6.99
N CYS A 59 -20.78 1.75 6.22
CA CYS A 59 -21.35 2.21 4.96
C CYS A 59 -20.54 1.75 3.74
N HIS A 60 -19.21 1.74 3.83
CA HIS A 60 -18.32 1.49 2.70
C HIS A 60 -17.75 0.06 2.65
N GLY A 61 -18.22 -0.82 3.52
CA GLY A 61 -17.74 -2.19 3.63
C GLY A 61 -16.38 -2.31 4.31
N THR A 62 -16.04 -3.52 4.73
CA THR A 62 -14.75 -3.83 5.34
C THR A 62 -13.61 -3.46 4.40
N ASP A 63 -12.57 -2.81 4.92
CA ASP A 63 -11.42 -2.30 4.16
C ASP A 63 -11.80 -1.36 2.99
N GLY A 64 -12.97 -0.74 3.04
CA GLY A 64 -13.49 0.12 1.96
C GLY A 64 -13.97 -0.66 0.73
N LYS A 65 -14.13 -1.98 0.83
CA LYS A 65 -14.68 -2.86 -0.20
C LYS A 65 -16.20 -2.92 -0.09
N SER A 66 -16.85 -1.89 -0.62
CA SER A 66 -18.32 -1.84 -0.65
C SER A 66 -18.87 -2.89 -1.64
N SER A 67 -19.92 -3.60 -1.22
CA SER A 67 -20.69 -4.55 -2.04
C SER A 67 -22.04 -4.00 -2.52
N GLY A 68 -22.36 -2.74 -2.18
CA GLY A 68 -23.68 -2.15 -2.39
C GLY A 68 -23.66 -0.79 -3.10
N ILE A 69 -24.61 0.07 -2.74
CA ILE A 69 -24.82 1.40 -3.36
C ILE A 69 -23.71 2.38 -3.00
N MET A 70 -23.06 2.20 -1.85
CA MET A 70 -21.98 3.10 -1.43
C MET A 70 -20.73 2.87 -2.29
N PRO A 71 -20.00 3.93 -2.65
CA PRO A 71 -18.81 3.80 -3.47
C PRO A 71 -17.73 3.04 -2.70
N SER A 72 -17.12 2.07 -3.37
CA SER A 72 -15.89 1.43 -2.93
C SER A 72 -14.72 2.40 -3.15
N PHE A 73 -13.87 2.52 -2.13
CA PHE A 73 -12.62 3.29 -2.21
C PHE A 73 -11.39 2.42 -1.95
N TYR A 74 -11.59 1.10 -1.91
CA TYR A 74 -10.50 0.15 -1.92
C TYR A 74 -9.61 0.35 -3.14
N GLY A 75 -8.29 0.25 -2.94
CA GLY A 75 -7.30 0.46 -4.00
C GLY A 75 -6.99 1.93 -4.30
N LYS A 76 -7.56 2.89 -3.56
CA LYS A 76 -7.20 4.31 -3.68
C LYS A 76 -5.99 4.63 -2.81
N SER A 77 -5.14 5.53 -3.30
CA SER A 77 -3.97 5.98 -2.55
C SER A 77 -4.38 6.80 -1.32
N GLN A 78 -3.52 6.81 -0.30
CA GLN A 78 -3.67 7.69 0.86
C GLN A 78 -3.93 9.14 0.44
N VAL A 79 -3.11 9.68 -0.47
CA VAL A 79 -3.25 11.06 -0.96
C VAL A 79 -4.61 11.32 -1.58
N TYR A 80 -5.16 10.35 -2.33
CA TYR A 80 -6.50 10.49 -2.90
C TYR A 80 -7.56 10.56 -1.81
N LEU A 81 -7.50 9.66 -0.82
CA LEU A 81 -8.48 9.57 0.26
C LEU A 81 -8.45 10.80 1.16
N GLU A 82 -7.27 11.28 1.52
CA GLU A 82 -7.07 12.48 2.32
C GLU A 82 -7.69 13.70 1.62
N ASN A 83 -7.36 13.90 0.34
CA ASN A 83 -7.90 15.02 -0.44
C ASN A 83 -9.41 14.92 -0.59
N ALA A 84 -9.96 13.74 -0.86
CA ALA A 84 -11.41 13.56 -0.97
C ALA A 84 -12.13 13.91 0.34
N LEU A 85 -11.61 13.46 1.49
CA LEU A 85 -12.17 13.77 2.80
C LEU A 85 -12.08 15.27 3.13
N LYS A 86 -10.95 15.92 2.82
CA LYS A 86 -10.80 17.38 2.96
C LYS A 86 -11.79 18.15 2.08
N GLN A 87 -11.97 17.74 0.82
CA GLN A 87 -12.96 18.36 -0.05
C GLN A 87 -14.40 18.20 0.46
N PHE A 88 -14.73 17.05 1.06
CA PHE A 88 -16.05 16.89 1.71
C PHE A 88 -16.18 17.76 2.95
N LYS A 89 -15.12 17.89 3.75
CA LYS A 89 -15.11 18.74 4.94
C LYS A 89 -15.30 20.22 4.60
N ASN A 90 -14.67 20.68 3.53
CA ASN A 90 -14.70 22.07 3.08
C ASN A 90 -15.89 22.41 2.15
N ASP A 91 -16.80 21.46 1.93
CA ASP A 91 -17.90 21.57 0.96
C ASP A 91 -17.47 21.83 -0.50
N GLU A 92 -16.21 21.55 -0.85
CA GLU A 92 -15.66 21.63 -2.21
C GLU A 92 -16.13 20.47 -3.09
N ARG A 93 -16.50 19.34 -2.47
CA ARG A 93 -17.06 18.17 -3.14
C ARG A 93 -18.45 17.87 -2.62
N TYR A 94 -19.43 17.87 -3.52
CA TYR A 94 -20.81 17.55 -3.17
C TYR A 94 -20.95 16.12 -2.65
N SER A 95 -21.73 15.96 -1.58
CA SER A 95 -22.16 14.66 -1.05
C SER A 95 -23.48 14.79 -0.29
N THR A 96 -24.25 13.71 -0.24
CA THR A 96 -25.51 13.63 0.51
C THR A 96 -25.28 13.45 2.02
N VAL A 97 -24.20 12.75 2.39
CA VAL A 97 -23.94 12.31 3.77
C VAL A 97 -22.49 12.60 4.19
N MET A 98 -21.51 12.36 3.31
CA MET A 98 -20.09 12.44 3.66
C MET A 98 -19.62 13.82 4.13
N GLY A 99 -20.17 14.92 3.64
CA GLY A 99 -19.79 16.26 4.10
C GLY A 99 -20.05 16.46 5.60
N ARG A 100 -21.16 15.93 6.12
CA ARG A 100 -21.47 15.96 7.55
C ARG A 100 -20.51 15.11 8.37
N HIS A 101 -20.12 13.93 7.86
CA HIS A 101 -19.17 13.07 8.56
C HIS A 101 -17.75 13.62 8.52
N ALA A 102 -17.29 14.11 7.36
CA ALA A 102 -15.95 14.65 7.20
C ALA A 102 -15.68 15.86 8.10
N LYS A 103 -16.71 16.70 8.34
CA LYS A 103 -16.65 17.82 9.30
C LYS A 103 -16.46 17.40 10.75
N GLY A 104 -16.79 16.16 11.10
CA GLY A 104 -16.58 15.61 12.45
C GLY A 104 -15.12 15.26 12.75
N TYR A 105 -14.25 15.26 11.74
CA TYR A 105 -12.84 14.90 11.88
C TYR A 105 -11.93 16.12 11.74
N THR A 106 -10.86 16.14 12.55
CA THR A 106 -9.75 17.06 12.36
C THR A 106 -8.92 16.68 11.13
N ASP A 107 -8.09 17.60 10.63
CA ASP A 107 -7.25 17.31 9.45
C ASP A 107 -6.22 16.20 9.73
N GLU A 108 -5.73 16.15 10.98
CA GLU A 108 -4.86 15.09 11.45
C GLU A 108 -5.58 13.74 11.44
N GLU A 109 -6.83 13.68 11.93
CA GLU A 109 -7.63 12.45 11.91
C GLU A 109 -7.97 11.99 10.50
N ILE A 110 -8.26 12.93 9.58
CA ILE A 110 -8.46 12.64 8.17
C ILE A 110 -7.20 11.99 7.57
N LYS A 111 -6.01 12.52 7.89
CA LYS A 111 -4.74 11.95 7.46
C LYS A 111 -4.56 10.53 7.99
N LEU A 112 -4.83 10.28 9.27
CA LEU A 112 -4.73 8.94 9.87
C LEU A 112 -5.71 7.93 9.25
N ILE A 113 -6.93 8.36 8.93
CA ILE A 113 -7.92 7.52 8.22
C ILE A 113 -7.41 7.18 6.82
N ALA A 114 -6.88 8.18 6.11
CA ALA A 114 -6.35 8.00 4.76
C ALA A 114 -5.10 7.10 4.73
N GLU A 115 -4.22 7.20 5.73
CA GLU A 115 -3.06 6.32 5.92
C GLU A 115 -3.50 4.87 6.07
N TYR A 116 -4.46 4.60 6.95
CA TYR A 116 -4.97 3.26 7.20
C TYR A 116 -5.50 2.59 5.92
N PHE A 117 -6.39 3.26 5.19
CA PHE A 117 -6.98 2.70 3.97
C PHE A 117 -6.02 2.69 2.77
N GLY A 118 -5.10 3.67 2.70
CA GLY A 118 -4.06 3.71 1.68
C GLY A 118 -3.03 2.59 1.84
N TRP A 119 -2.70 2.22 3.07
CA TRP A 119 -1.83 1.07 3.38
C TRP A 119 -2.51 -0.27 3.08
N ALA A 120 -3.82 -0.40 3.35
CA ALA A 120 -4.58 -1.61 3.01
C ALA A 120 -4.55 -1.98 1.51
N CYS A 121 -4.30 -1.01 0.62
CA CYS A 121 -4.09 -1.27 -0.82
C CYS A 121 -2.76 -2.00 -1.11
N GLN A 122 -1.72 -1.78 -0.31
CA GLN A 122 -0.37 -2.31 -0.56
C GLN A 122 -0.22 -3.78 -0.15
N GLN A 123 -1.17 -4.31 0.63
CA GLN A 123 -1.07 -5.65 1.21
C GLN A 123 -1.78 -6.75 0.41
N THR A 124 -2.48 -6.41 -0.67
CA THR A 124 -3.29 -7.39 -1.43
C THR A 124 -2.64 -7.86 -2.73
N THR A 125 -1.34 -7.66 -2.87
CA THR A 125 -0.52 -8.40 -3.85
C THR A 125 -0.09 -9.73 -3.23
N ASN A 126 -1.00 -10.69 -3.16
CA ASN A 126 -0.68 -12.11 -2.95
C ASN A 126 -1.34 -12.92 -4.06
#